data_AF-A0A8B6H113-F1
#
_entry.id   AF-A0A8B6H113-F1
#
_cell.length_a   1.000
_cell.length_b   1.000
_cell.length_c   1.000
_cell.angle_alpha   90.00
_cell.angle_beta   90.00
_cell.angle_gamma   90.00
#
_symmetry.space_group_name_H-M   'P 1'
#
loop_
_entity.id
_entity.type
_entity.pdbx_description
1 polymer ?
#
loop_
_entity_poly.entity_id
_entity_poly.type
_entity_poly.pdbx_seq_one_letter_code
_entity_poly.pdbx_strand_id
1 'polypeptide(L)'
;MKEVKCIGHLINNKGLKMELEKVHAVLEMPKPTDVSGVGRFVLQLHKYNIQLVYKLEKEMYLALSRAYLKDKQTESDSVDKEAINIIKDLTVSEERLKEIQQHTVTDTQLQKLKHIIQSEWQDIKSDVSHEINIYFDIRDVTNIQRRMDTFLTAIYMALICLVFTADDKTETTRVNTPSGPINGFKTQNKNTGMNLHEFRGIPFGKPPVGPLRFKKPEPVDKWTDVLDATEYGAGCPQTVYIPDLAPRKISEDCLFLNVYVPGSLDESRKLSVMVWIYGGGLMAGFSSQYDGGWIATQGNVIVITISYRVDILGFFTLDHPAALGNYGLWDQKLALQWVHDNIASFGGNPDSVTLFGESAGGLSASFQSLIPSNQGLVHRIIAQSGVVNRMSIMTKKLINDRTIELAQKTSCPINDMFKFVNCLRDKDYSELLEATNIGSFMAQDRIESYQLPYFAVVDGELFHDHPITSLDDKSTEVA
;
A
#
# COMPACT_ATOMS: atom_id res chain seq x y z
N MET A 1 -6.46 -23.54 26.06
CA MET A 1 -6.86 -22.15 26.32
C MET A 1 -5.66 -21.27 26.03
N LYS A 2 -5.74 -20.40 25.02
CA LYS A 2 -4.70 -19.43 24.70
C LYS A 2 -4.92 -18.21 25.59
N GLU A 3 -3.95 -17.90 26.45
CA GLU A 3 -3.79 -16.55 26.99
C GLU A 3 -3.39 -15.63 25.83
N VAL A 4 -4.20 -14.61 25.55
CA VAL A 4 -3.74 -13.41 24.88
C VAL A 4 -3.91 -12.28 25.88
N LYS A 5 -2.78 -11.86 26.45
CA LYS A 5 -2.60 -10.60 27.15
C LYS A 5 -2.68 -9.48 26.10
N CYS A 6 -3.60 -8.54 26.28
CA CYS A 6 -3.44 -7.21 25.70
C CYS A 6 -3.09 -6.24 26.83
N ILE A 7 -1.82 -5.88 26.89
CA ILE A 7 -1.30 -4.72 27.60
C ILE A 7 -1.39 -3.55 26.60
N GLY A 8 -2.18 -2.54 26.91
CA GLY A 8 -2.20 -1.28 26.17
C GLY A 8 -1.58 -0.18 27.02
N HIS A 9 -0.43 0.33 26.60
CA HIS A 9 0.20 1.52 27.20
C HIS A 9 -0.27 2.78 26.46
N LEU A 10 -0.64 3.82 27.20
CA LEU A 10 -0.75 5.19 26.69
C LEU A 10 0.37 6.02 27.31
N ILE A 11 1.23 6.60 26.47
CA ILE A 11 2.23 7.60 26.85
C ILE A 11 1.62 8.97 26.56
N ASN A 12 1.53 9.84 27.58
CA ASN A 12 1.26 11.27 27.43
C ASN A 12 2.49 12.06 27.92
N ASN A 13 2.80 13.16 27.25
CA ASN A 13 4.00 14.01 27.33
C ASN A 13 4.24 14.76 28.65
N LYS A 14 3.72 14.27 29.79
CA LYS A 14 3.99 14.85 31.12
C LYS A 14 4.25 13.84 32.25
N GLY A 15 4.66 12.61 31.93
CA GLY A 15 5.33 11.73 32.90
C GLY A 15 4.50 11.30 34.13
N LEU A 16 3.18 11.13 33.99
CA LEU A 16 2.32 10.53 35.02
C LEU A 16 1.65 9.26 34.45
N LYS A 17 1.94 8.12 35.08
CA LYS A 17 1.32 6.82 34.77
C LYS A 17 -0.15 6.84 35.21
N MET A 18 -1.07 6.53 34.29
CA MET A 18 -2.46 6.20 34.62
C MET A 18 -2.69 4.71 34.41
N GLU A 19 -3.27 4.05 35.41
CA GLU A 19 -3.92 2.75 35.28
C GLU A 19 -5.43 2.95 35.49
N LEU A 20 -6.25 2.35 34.62
CA LEU A 20 -7.72 2.42 34.68
C LEU A 20 -8.26 1.10 35.22
N GLU A 21 -8.98 1.12 36.36
CA GLU A 21 -9.65 -0.07 36.92
C GLU A 21 -11.19 0.05 36.93
N LYS A 22 -11.85 -1.13 36.88
CA LYS A 22 -13.28 -1.37 36.58
C LYS A 22 -14.10 -1.73 37.84
N VAL A 23 -15.37 -1.31 37.90
CA VAL A 23 -16.43 -1.89 38.78
C VAL A 23 -17.80 -1.95 38.04
N HIS A 24 -18.61 -2.96 38.34
CA HIS A 24 -19.79 -3.47 37.59
C HIS A 24 -21.18 -2.86 37.94
N ALA A 25 -22.09 -2.87 36.96
CA ALA A 25 -23.55 -2.83 37.13
C ALA A 25 -24.24 -3.80 36.14
N VAL A 26 -25.40 -4.36 36.52
CA VAL A 26 -26.14 -5.39 35.77
C VAL A 26 -27.25 -4.74 34.94
N LEU A 27 -27.37 -5.15 33.66
CA LEU A 27 -28.49 -4.83 32.77
C LEU A 27 -29.19 -6.15 32.43
N GLU A 28 -30.46 -6.29 32.83
CA GLU A 28 -31.32 -7.37 32.35
C GLU A 28 -32.06 -6.90 31.09
N MET A 29 -31.83 -7.59 29.97
CA MET A 29 -32.64 -7.40 28.76
C MET A 29 -33.77 -8.44 28.76
N PRO A 30 -35.00 -8.08 28.33
CA PRO A 30 -36.09 -9.03 28.24
C PRO A 30 -35.75 -10.12 27.23
N LYS A 31 -35.99 -11.38 27.60
CA LYS A 31 -35.82 -12.52 26.70
C LYS A 31 -36.78 -12.37 25.51
N PRO A 32 -36.30 -12.35 24.26
CA PRO A 32 -37.17 -12.45 23.11
C PRO A 32 -37.80 -13.84 23.12
N THR A 33 -39.12 -13.90 23.25
CA THR A 33 -39.88 -15.10 22.90
C THR A 33 -39.80 -15.27 21.39
N ASP A 34 -39.28 -16.42 20.98
CA ASP A 34 -39.03 -16.89 19.61
C ASP A 34 -37.79 -16.30 18.89
N VAL A 35 -36.71 -17.09 18.87
CA VAL A 35 -35.44 -16.72 18.24
C VAL A 35 -35.04 -17.78 17.21
N SER A 36 -35.20 -17.45 15.93
CA SER A 36 -34.28 -17.92 14.89
C SER A 36 -33.88 -16.72 14.02
N GLY A 37 -32.65 -16.23 14.20
CA GLY A 37 -32.05 -15.28 13.27
C GLY A 37 -31.56 -13.93 13.78
N VAL A 38 -31.29 -13.72 15.08
CA VAL A 38 -30.70 -12.45 15.56
C VAL A 38 -29.24 -12.64 15.95
N GLY A 39 -28.33 -12.05 15.17
CA GLY A 39 -26.88 -12.23 15.33
C GLY A 39 -26.11 -10.91 15.25
N ARG A 40 -25.92 -10.29 16.43
CA ARG A 40 -24.93 -9.24 16.79
C ARG A 40 -25.37 -7.77 16.64
N PHE A 41 -25.15 -7.03 17.73
CA PHE A 41 -25.14 -5.57 17.77
C PHE A 41 -23.70 -5.08 18.06
N VAL A 42 -23.29 -3.97 17.43
CA VAL A 42 -21.99 -3.33 17.65
C VAL A 42 -22.22 -1.87 18.04
N LEU A 43 -21.60 -1.45 19.15
CA LEU A 43 -21.62 -0.07 19.63
C LEU A 43 -20.19 0.51 19.56
N GLN A 44 -20.02 1.66 18.92
CA GLN A 44 -18.71 2.32 18.76
C GLN A 44 -18.77 3.76 19.28
N LEU A 45 -17.93 4.09 20.27
CA LEU A 45 -17.86 5.42 20.89
C LEU A 45 -16.62 6.17 20.35
N HIS A 46 -16.82 7.10 19.44
CA HIS A 46 -15.74 7.71 18.66
C HIS A 46 -14.78 8.62 19.45
N LYS A 47 -15.19 9.16 20.60
CA LYS A 47 -14.34 10.07 21.39
C LYS A 47 -13.29 9.34 22.26
N TYR A 48 -13.43 8.03 22.46
CA TYR A 48 -12.58 7.25 23.38
C TYR A 48 -11.99 5.98 22.76
N ASN A 49 -12.20 5.74 21.46
CA ASN A 49 -11.69 4.59 20.69
C ASN A 49 -11.95 3.22 21.37
N ILE A 50 -13.20 3.00 21.81
CA ILE A 50 -13.66 1.72 22.37
C ILE A 50 -14.71 1.11 21.44
N GLN A 51 -14.56 -0.20 21.16
CA GLN A 51 -15.45 -0.98 20.31
C GLN A 51 -16.06 -2.14 21.11
N LEU A 52 -17.39 -2.26 21.14
CA LEU A 52 -18.11 -3.30 21.88
C LEU A 52 -18.86 -4.23 20.90
N VAL A 53 -18.65 -5.53 21.05
CA VAL A 53 -19.27 -6.57 20.20
C VAL A 53 -20.06 -7.53 21.08
N TYR A 54 -21.38 -7.57 20.92
CA TYR A 54 -22.24 -8.53 21.61
C TYR A 54 -22.34 -9.86 20.85
N LYS A 55 -22.31 -10.98 21.57
CA LYS A 55 -22.60 -12.33 21.04
C LYS A 55 -23.71 -12.95 21.88
N LEU A 56 -24.75 -13.45 21.21
CA LEU A 56 -25.80 -14.23 21.86
C LEU A 56 -25.18 -15.44 22.59
N GLU A 57 -25.74 -15.76 23.77
CA GLU A 57 -25.33 -16.78 24.75
C GLU A 57 -24.33 -16.38 25.84
N LYS A 58 -23.83 -15.13 25.87
CA LYS A 58 -23.06 -14.64 27.02
C LYS A 58 -23.58 -13.29 27.48
N GLU A 59 -23.83 -13.17 28.79
CA GLU A 59 -24.16 -11.89 29.41
C GLU A 59 -23.04 -10.87 29.13
N MET A 60 -23.44 -9.67 28.70
CA MET A 60 -22.53 -8.59 28.41
C MET A 60 -22.53 -7.62 29.58
N TYR A 61 -21.36 -7.37 30.16
CA TYR A 61 -21.18 -6.42 31.27
C TYR A 61 -20.54 -5.14 30.73
N LEU A 62 -21.27 -4.03 30.82
CA LEU A 62 -20.73 -2.70 30.55
C LEU A 62 -20.35 -2.06 31.89
N ALA A 63 -19.06 -1.81 32.12
CA ALA A 63 -18.58 -1.12 33.31
C ALA A 63 -18.54 0.39 33.08
N LEU A 64 -19.52 1.11 33.63
CA LEU A 64 -19.46 2.56 33.85
C LEU A 64 -19.33 2.78 35.36
N SER A 65 -18.38 3.62 35.80
CA SER A 65 -18.08 3.82 37.21
C SER A 65 -19.34 4.20 38.01
N ARG A 66 -19.67 3.36 39.00
CA ARG A 66 -20.82 3.52 39.91
C ARG A 66 -20.70 4.71 40.89
N ALA A 67 -19.60 5.46 40.85
CA ALA A 67 -19.44 6.67 41.65
C ALA A 67 -20.26 7.87 41.14
N TYR A 68 -20.93 7.76 39.98
CA TYR A 68 -21.53 8.89 39.26
C TYR A 68 -23.04 8.81 39.04
N LEU A 69 -23.72 7.80 39.61
CA LEU A 69 -25.16 7.60 39.46
C LEU A 69 -25.78 7.15 40.78
N LYS A 70 -25.99 8.08 41.71
CA LYS A 70 -26.94 7.90 42.81
C LYS A 70 -27.77 9.17 42.97
N ASP A 71 -29.05 9.08 42.64
CA ASP A 71 -30.07 9.74 43.44
C ASP A 71 -30.47 8.77 44.56
N LYS A 72 -30.77 9.32 45.73
CA LYS A 72 -31.07 8.55 46.94
C LYS A 72 -32.24 7.57 46.73
N GLN A 73 -32.12 6.42 47.40
CA GLN A 73 -33.14 5.39 47.69
C GLN A 73 -33.48 4.37 46.59
N THR A 74 -33.02 3.13 46.77
CA THR A 74 -33.89 1.93 46.97
C THR A 74 -33.04 0.68 47.25
N GLU A 75 -33.46 -0.08 48.26
CA GLU A 75 -32.96 -1.41 48.66
C GLU A 75 -33.78 -2.52 47.95
N SER A 76 -33.14 -3.61 47.50
CA SER A 76 -33.46 -5.00 47.90
C SER A 76 -32.76 -6.06 47.02
N ASP A 77 -31.91 -6.84 47.67
CA ASP A 77 -31.65 -8.29 47.64
C ASP A 77 -31.80 -9.22 46.40
N SER A 78 -30.70 -9.97 46.24
CA SER A 78 -30.54 -11.40 45.91
C SER A 78 -30.59 -11.85 44.44
N VAL A 79 -29.45 -12.34 43.93
CA VAL A 79 -29.17 -13.75 43.55
C VAL A 79 -27.72 -13.87 43.02
N ASP A 80 -27.08 -14.98 43.41
CA ASP A 80 -25.68 -15.38 43.20
C ASP A 80 -25.09 -15.18 41.78
N LYS A 81 -23.88 -14.60 41.72
CA LYS A 81 -22.95 -14.76 40.58
C LYS A 81 -21.51 -14.97 41.08
N GLU A 82 -20.90 -16.04 40.60
CA GLU A 82 -19.54 -16.50 40.88
C GLU A 82 -18.48 -15.40 40.71
N ALA A 83 -17.57 -15.34 41.69
CA ALA A 83 -16.49 -14.37 41.77
C ALA A 83 -15.39 -14.65 40.74
N ILE A 84 -15.15 -13.68 39.85
CA ILE A 84 -13.94 -13.61 39.02
C ILE A 84 -13.09 -12.45 39.54
N ASN A 85 -11.93 -12.79 40.11
CA ASN A 85 -10.80 -11.95 40.55
C ASN A 85 -11.04 -10.42 40.65
N ILE A 86 -11.35 -10.00 41.87
CA ILE A 86 -11.43 -8.60 42.31
C ILE A 86 -10.01 -8.08 42.51
N ILE A 87 -9.60 -7.03 41.78
CA ILE A 87 -8.51 -6.15 42.23
C ILE A 87 -9.12 -5.25 43.31
N LYS A 88 -8.57 -5.32 44.52
CA LYS A 88 -9.00 -4.51 45.66
C LYS A 88 -8.13 -3.26 45.75
N ASP A 89 -8.82 -2.13 45.83
CA ASP A 89 -8.39 -0.82 46.34
C ASP A 89 -7.56 0.09 45.42
N LEU A 90 -8.26 1.02 44.75
CA LEU A 90 -7.72 2.28 44.25
C LEU A 90 -8.23 3.43 45.12
N THR A 91 -7.33 4.07 45.87
CA THR A 91 -7.63 5.16 46.79
C THR A 91 -7.71 6.50 46.03
N VAL A 92 -8.92 7.00 45.79
CA VAL A 92 -9.17 8.38 45.30
C VAL A 92 -9.53 9.25 46.50
N SER A 93 -8.98 10.47 46.59
CA SER A 93 -9.36 11.40 47.65
C SER A 93 -10.82 11.83 47.53
N GLU A 94 -11.53 12.00 48.64
CA GLU A 94 -12.95 12.43 48.64
C GLU A 94 -13.15 13.75 47.89
N GLU A 95 -12.17 14.63 47.95
CA GLU A 95 -12.19 15.94 47.30
C GLU A 95 -12.19 15.80 45.77
N ARG A 96 -11.35 14.90 45.24
CA ARG A 96 -11.32 14.59 43.82
C ARG A 96 -12.57 13.86 43.36
N LEU A 97 -13.16 13.03 44.21
CA LEU A 97 -14.42 12.36 43.94
C LEU A 97 -15.57 13.38 43.78
N LYS A 98 -15.64 14.38 44.67
CA LYS A 98 -16.62 15.46 44.61
C LYS A 98 -16.47 16.32 43.36
N GLU A 99 -15.24 16.68 42.98
CA GLU A 99 -14.99 17.42 41.73
C GLU A 99 -15.53 16.66 40.51
N ILE A 100 -15.19 15.38 40.36
CA ILE A 100 -15.61 14.64 39.17
C ILE A 100 -17.14 14.47 39.17
N GLN A 101 -17.77 14.30 40.33
CA GLN A 101 -19.24 14.25 40.44
C GLN A 101 -19.87 15.56 39.99
N GLN A 102 -19.31 16.68 40.41
CA GLN A 102 -19.80 18.01 40.05
C GLN A 102 -19.61 18.30 38.55
N HIS A 103 -18.50 17.88 37.96
CA HIS A 103 -18.25 17.98 36.52
C HIS A 103 -19.17 17.06 35.70
N THR A 104 -19.47 15.87 36.20
CA THR A 104 -20.39 14.91 35.54
C THR A 104 -21.82 15.44 35.54
N VAL A 105 -22.27 16.03 36.65
CA VAL A 105 -23.62 16.63 36.78
C VAL A 105 -23.77 17.86 35.90
N THR A 106 -22.71 18.65 35.72
CA THR A 106 -22.74 19.88 34.90
C THR A 106 -22.49 19.64 33.41
N ASP A 107 -21.98 18.46 33.02
CA ASP A 107 -21.80 18.10 31.61
C ASP A 107 -23.15 17.74 30.97
N THR A 108 -23.68 18.70 30.22
CA THR A 108 -24.97 18.60 29.52
C THR A 108 -25.01 17.49 28.47
N GLN A 109 -23.88 17.07 27.91
CA GLN A 109 -23.82 15.96 26.96
C GLN A 109 -23.87 14.62 27.69
N LEU A 110 -23.18 14.51 28.83
CA LEU A 110 -23.21 13.32 29.66
C LEU A 110 -24.58 13.08 30.30
N GLN A 111 -25.28 14.15 30.71
CA GLN A 111 -26.65 14.05 31.23
C GLN A 111 -27.66 13.63 30.16
N LYS A 112 -27.50 14.08 28.90
CA LYS A 112 -28.32 13.62 27.77
C LYS A 112 -28.07 12.13 27.47
N LEU A 113 -26.81 11.70 27.47
CA LEU A 113 -26.45 10.29 27.29
C LEU A 113 -27.02 9.41 28.42
N LYS A 114 -26.93 9.89 29.67
CA LYS A 114 -27.53 9.24 30.84
C LYS A 114 -29.04 9.06 30.69
N HIS A 115 -29.75 10.10 30.22
CA HIS A 115 -31.19 10.02 29.99
C HIS A 115 -31.55 8.97 28.93
N ILE A 116 -30.83 8.92 27.82
CA ILE A 116 -31.05 7.96 26.72
C ILE A 116 -30.80 6.51 27.18
N ILE A 117 -29.77 6.28 28.01
CA ILE A 117 -29.47 4.96 28.59
C ILE A 117 -30.57 4.52 29.58
N GLN A 118 -31.22 5.48 30.24
CA GLN A 118 -32.27 5.22 31.24
C GLN A 118 -33.68 5.12 30.62
N SER A 119 -33.89 5.63 29.40
CA SER A 119 -35.11 5.46 28.61
C SER A 119 -35.05 4.22 27.72
N GLU A 120 -36.19 3.69 27.27
CA GLU A 120 -36.23 2.60 26.28
C GLU A 120 -35.44 2.99 25.02
N TRP A 121 -34.56 2.08 24.57
CA TRP A 121 -33.72 2.27 23.39
C TRP A 121 -34.57 2.24 22.11
N GLN A 122 -34.19 3.02 21.10
CA GLN A 122 -34.88 3.02 19.82
C GLN A 122 -34.23 2.05 18.84
N ASP A 123 -35.03 1.14 18.29
CA ASP A 123 -34.57 0.01 17.47
C ASP A 123 -34.17 0.40 16.03
N ILE A 124 -34.52 1.61 15.57
CA ILE A 124 -34.35 2.03 14.18
C ILE A 124 -33.49 3.30 14.08
N LYS A 125 -32.46 3.26 13.23
CA LYS A 125 -31.47 4.33 13.02
C LYS A 125 -32.06 5.70 12.66
N SER A 126 -33.22 5.73 12.00
CA SER A 126 -33.91 6.98 11.60
C SER A 126 -34.45 7.79 12.77
N ASP A 127 -34.63 7.15 13.93
CA ASP A 127 -35.32 7.75 15.06
C ASP A 127 -34.32 8.36 16.07
N VAL A 128 -33.01 8.13 15.85
CA VAL A 128 -31.91 8.75 16.59
C VAL A 128 -31.68 10.18 16.08
N SER A 129 -31.76 11.16 16.97
CA SER A 129 -31.61 12.57 16.57
C SER A 129 -30.20 12.88 16.04
N HIS A 130 -30.13 13.81 15.08
CA HIS A 130 -28.87 14.17 14.39
C HIS A 130 -27.77 14.70 15.32
N GLU A 131 -28.14 15.29 16.47
CA GLU A 131 -27.17 15.81 17.46
C GLU A 131 -26.36 14.71 18.15
N ILE A 132 -26.85 13.47 18.09
CA ILE A 132 -26.33 12.32 18.85
C ILE A 132 -25.49 11.39 17.95
N ASN A 133 -25.72 11.43 16.64
CA ASN A 133 -25.07 10.60 15.62
C ASN A 133 -23.53 10.77 15.55
N ILE A 134 -22.99 11.85 16.11
CA ILE A 134 -21.55 12.10 16.24
C ILE A 134 -20.87 11.27 17.34
N TYR A 135 -21.64 10.66 18.26
CA TYR A 135 -21.11 9.88 19.37
C TYR A 135 -21.25 8.37 19.17
N PHE A 136 -22.22 7.90 18.37
CA PHE A 136 -22.45 6.48 18.09
C PHE A 136 -23.13 6.27 16.73
N ASP A 137 -22.73 5.19 16.04
CA ASP A 137 -23.37 4.68 14.81
C ASP A 137 -24.06 3.35 15.14
N ILE A 138 -25.39 3.27 14.95
CA ILE A 138 -26.13 2.01 15.04
C ILE A 138 -26.19 1.42 13.63
N ARG A 139 -25.60 0.24 13.44
CA ARG A 139 -25.75 -0.56 12.21
C ARG A 139 -26.65 -1.74 12.50
N ASP A 140 -27.86 -1.68 12.00
CA ASP A 140 -28.72 -2.85 11.87
C ASP A 140 -28.15 -3.74 10.75
N VAL A 141 -27.71 -4.95 11.13
CA VAL A 141 -27.18 -5.94 10.20
C VAL A 141 -28.16 -7.10 10.06
N THR A 142 -29.46 -6.81 9.94
CA THR A 142 -30.46 -7.82 9.60
C THR A 142 -31.56 -7.24 8.72
N ASN A 143 -31.44 -7.46 7.40
CA ASN A 143 -32.61 -7.37 6.53
C ASN A 143 -32.69 -8.61 5.63
N ILE A 144 -33.17 -9.71 6.22
CA ILE A 144 -33.62 -10.92 5.52
C ILE A 144 -35.15 -10.90 5.59
N GLN A 145 -35.80 -9.95 4.90
CA GLN A 145 -37.22 -10.08 4.58
C GLN A 145 -37.66 -9.29 3.34
N ARG A 146 -36.82 -9.32 2.30
CA ARG A 146 -37.23 -9.20 0.90
C ARG A 146 -36.43 -10.19 0.05
N ARG A 147 -36.50 -11.49 0.38
CA ARG A 147 -35.75 -12.53 -0.33
C ARG A 147 -36.60 -13.50 -1.14
N MET A 148 -37.92 -13.34 -1.16
CA MET A 148 -38.77 -14.20 -2.00
C MET A 148 -39.21 -13.51 -3.30
N ASP A 149 -39.52 -12.20 -3.28
CA ASP A 149 -39.82 -11.48 -4.54
C ASP A 149 -38.55 -11.01 -5.28
N THR A 150 -37.44 -10.86 -4.55
CA THR A 150 -36.13 -10.48 -5.12
C THR A 150 -35.42 -11.65 -5.80
N PHE A 151 -35.78 -12.89 -5.48
CA PHE A 151 -35.23 -14.06 -6.19
C PHE A 151 -35.83 -14.19 -7.60
N LEU A 152 -37.13 -13.91 -7.76
CA LEU A 152 -37.78 -13.90 -9.06
C LEU A 152 -37.36 -12.69 -9.91
N THR A 153 -37.19 -11.51 -9.30
CA THR A 153 -36.61 -10.35 -10.01
C THR A 153 -35.10 -10.46 -10.24
N ALA A 154 -34.34 -11.16 -9.40
CA ALA A 154 -32.93 -11.47 -9.66
C ALA A 154 -32.77 -12.54 -10.75
N ILE A 155 -33.70 -13.50 -10.86
CA ILE A 155 -33.76 -14.43 -11.99
C ILE A 155 -34.19 -13.68 -13.25
N TYR A 156 -35.16 -12.76 -13.17
CA TYR A 156 -35.57 -11.93 -14.30
C TYR A 156 -34.48 -10.93 -14.72
N MET A 157 -33.73 -10.36 -13.76
CA MET A 157 -32.56 -9.51 -13.99
C MET A 157 -31.34 -10.32 -14.44
N ALA A 158 -31.17 -11.58 -14.02
CA ALA A 158 -30.13 -12.47 -14.52
C ALA A 158 -30.46 -12.94 -15.95
N LEU A 159 -31.73 -13.14 -16.27
CA LEU A 159 -32.22 -13.39 -17.63
C LEU A 159 -32.10 -12.15 -18.51
N ILE A 160 -32.39 -10.95 -17.99
CA ILE A 160 -32.13 -9.67 -18.67
C ILE A 160 -30.61 -9.43 -18.79
N CYS A 161 -29.79 -9.78 -17.80
CA CYS A 161 -28.33 -9.75 -17.90
C CYS A 161 -27.80 -10.83 -18.87
N LEU A 162 -28.49 -11.95 -19.09
CA LEU A 162 -28.16 -12.91 -20.16
C LEU A 162 -28.59 -12.40 -21.54
N VAL A 163 -29.56 -11.48 -21.62
CA VAL A 163 -29.95 -10.77 -22.85
C VAL A 163 -29.12 -9.50 -23.08
N PHE A 164 -28.51 -8.95 -22.03
CA PHE A 164 -27.61 -7.78 -22.04
C PHE A 164 -26.20 -8.11 -21.52
N THR A 165 -25.70 -9.34 -21.69
CA THR A 165 -24.28 -9.52 -21.92
C THR A 165 -24.03 -9.03 -23.34
N ALA A 166 -24.09 -7.71 -23.52
CA ALA A 166 -23.14 -7.09 -24.42
C ALA A 166 -21.79 -7.43 -23.80
N ASP A 167 -21.27 -8.58 -24.23
CA ASP A 167 -19.85 -8.84 -24.34
C ASP A 167 -19.29 -7.50 -24.85
N ASP A 168 -18.68 -6.73 -23.95
CA ASP A 168 -17.99 -5.50 -24.33
C ASP A 168 -16.80 -6.02 -25.10
N LYS A 169 -17.03 -6.34 -26.38
CA LYS A 169 -16.17 -7.17 -27.22
C LYS A 169 -14.83 -6.49 -27.23
N THR A 170 -13.95 -6.95 -26.34
CA THR A 170 -12.62 -6.43 -26.20
C THR A 170 -11.89 -6.99 -27.40
N GLU A 171 -11.85 -6.20 -28.47
CA GLU A 171 -11.35 -6.63 -29.75
C GLU A 171 -9.86 -6.95 -29.56
N THR A 172 -9.52 -8.24 -29.64
CA THR A 172 -8.14 -8.70 -29.50
C THR A 172 -7.29 -8.06 -30.59
N THR A 173 -6.13 -7.55 -30.21
CA THR A 173 -5.20 -6.91 -31.15
C THR A 173 -3.84 -7.57 -31.05
N ARG A 174 -3.05 -7.59 -32.13
CA ARG A 174 -1.75 -8.24 -32.17
C ARG A 174 -0.69 -7.31 -32.74
N VAL A 175 0.48 -7.31 -32.12
CA VAL A 175 1.69 -6.64 -32.61
C VAL A 175 2.81 -7.67 -32.68
N ASN A 176 3.56 -7.67 -33.78
CA ASN A 176 4.77 -8.49 -33.92
C ASN A 176 5.97 -7.60 -33.62
N THR A 177 6.65 -7.87 -32.51
CA THR A 177 7.85 -7.13 -32.10
C THR A 177 9.12 -7.92 -32.41
N PRO A 178 10.31 -7.30 -32.43
CA PRO A 178 11.58 -8.01 -32.49
C PRO A 178 11.83 -9.00 -31.33
N SER A 179 11.15 -8.80 -30.19
CA SER A 179 11.18 -9.72 -29.03
C SER A 179 10.25 -10.93 -29.23
N GLY A 180 9.17 -10.76 -29.99
CA GLY A 180 8.19 -11.79 -30.32
C GLY A 180 6.77 -11.24 -30.53
N PRO A 181 5.81 -12.08 -30.93
CA PRO A 181 4.41 -11.69 -31.11
C PRO A 181 3.70 -11.46 -29.77
N ILE A 182 2.89 -10.41 -29.69
CA ILE A 182 2.16 -9.98 -28.48
C ILE A 182 0.69 -9.73 -28.84
N ASN A 183 -0.21 -10.39 -28.11
CA ASN A 183 -1.64 -10.07 -28.11
C ASN A 183 -1.94 -9.06 -27.00
N GLY A 184 -2.68 -8.01 -27.33
CA GLY A 184 -3.32 -7.10 -26.39
C GLY A 184 -4.81 -7.02 -26.68
N PHE A 185 -5.43 -5.94 -26.24
CA PHE A 185 -6.84 -5.68 -26.50
C PHE A 185 -7.08 -4.21 -26.83
N LYS A 186 -8.17 -3.96 -27.55
CA LYS A 186 -8.62 -2.63 -27.92
C LYS A 186 -9.79 -2.21 -27.03
N THR A 187 -9.71 -1.00 -26.52
CA THR A 187 -10.77 -0.30 -25.80
C THR A 187 -11.05 1.04 -26.46
N GLN A 188 -12.02 1.76 -25.92
CA GLN A 188 -12.25 3.16 -26.25
C GLN A 188 -12.10 3.97 -24.97
N ASN A 189 -11.28 5.01 -25.00
CA ASN A 189 -11.14 5.90 -23.86
C ASN A 189 -12.45 6.69 -23.68
N LYS A 190 -13.14 6.48 -22.56
CA LYS A 190 -14.49 7.03 -22.31
C LYS A 190 -14.55 8.55 -22.35
N ASN A 191 -13.45 9.22 -22.03
CA ASN A 191 -13.42 10.67 -21.91
C ASN A 191 -13.06 11.35 -23.25
N THR A 192 -12.26 10.71 -24.10
CA THR A 192 -11.86 11.27 -25.41
C THR A 192 -12.64 10.68 -26.60
N GLY A 193 -13.27 9.51 -26.43
CA GLY A 193 -13.89 8.74 -27.52
C GLY A 193 -12.88 8.11 -28.49
N MET A 194 -11.58 8.24 -28.25
CA MET A 194 -10.55 7.68 -29.12
C MET A 194 -10.33 6.20 -28.82
N ASN A 195 -10.07 5.40 -29.87
CA ASN A 195 -9.61 4.02 -29.70
C ASN A 195 -8.29 4.01 -28.92
N LEU A 196 -8.11 2.97 -28.10
CA LEU A 196 -6.92 2.74 -27.32
C LEU A 196 -6.56 1.27 -27.42
N HIS A 197 -5.33 0.97 -27.80
CA HIS A 197 -4.79 -0.39 -27.76
C HIS A 197 -3.90 -0.53 -26.53
N GLU A 198 -4.12 -1.57 -25.75
CA GLU A 198 -3.44 -1.80 -24.49
C GLU A 198 -2.74 -3.16 -24.50
N PHE A 199 -1.48 -3.16 -24.10
CA PHE A 199 -0.66 -4.35 -23.92
C PHE A 199 -0.05 -4.27 -22.53
N ARG A 200 -0.43 -5.18 -21.65
CA ARG A 200 -0.13 -5.14 -20.22
C ARG A 200 0.71 -6.36 -19.84
N GLY A 201 1.63 -6.18 -18.89
CA GLY A 201 2.45 -7.30 -18.39
C GLY A 201 3.47 -7.84 -19.40
N ILE A 202 4.01 -7.02 -20.30
CA ILE A 202 5.05 -7.46 -21.23
C ILE A 202 6.38 -7.58 -20.47
N PRO A 203 7.04 -8.76 -20.45
CA PRO A 203 8.34 -8.90 -19.80
C PRO A 203 9.41 -8.17 -20.62
N PHE A 204 10.24 -7.38 -19.96
CA PHE A 204 11.40 -6.74 -20.59
C PHE A 204 12.74 -7.30 -20.09
N GLY A 205 12.72 -8.05 -18.99
CA GLY A 205 13.89 -8.70 -18.42
C GLY A 205 13.57 -10.09 -17.88
N LYS A 206 14.60 -10.92 -17.71
CA LYS A 206 14.47 -12.22 -17.05
C LYS A 206 14.06 -12.03 -15.58
N PRO A 207 13.27 -12.96 -15.01
CA PRO A 207 12.92 -12.90 -13.60
C PRO A 207 14.18 -12.82 -12.71
N PRO A 208 14.33 -11.77 -11.88
CA PRO A 208 15.54 -11.55 -11.07
C PRO A 208 15.56 -12.42 -9.80
N VAL A 209 15.26 -13.70 -9.94
CA VAL A 209 15.14 -14.70 -8.85
C VAL A 209 16.41 -15.52 -8.68
N GLY A 210 16.56 -16.12 -7.49
CA GLY A 210 17.68 -17.02 -7.19
C GLY A 210 19.04 -16.39 -7.48
N PRO A 211 19.87 -16.97 -8.39
CA PRO A 211 21.21 -16.44 -8.68
C PRO A 211 21.20 -15.09 -9.40
N LEU A 212 20.05 -14.63 -9.93
CA LEU A 212 19.88 -13.31 -10.55
C LEU A 212 19.48 -12.23 -9.53
N ARG A 213 19.12 -12.62 -8.30
CA ARG A 213 18.90 -11.65 -7.21
C ARG A 213 20.22 -10.92 -6.89
N PHE A 214 20.12 -9.61 -6.69
CA PHE A 214 21.27 -8.71 -6.49
C PHE A 214 22.29 -8.76 -7.64
N LYS A 215 21.78 -8.78 -8.88
CA LYS A 215 22.55 -8.61 -10.10
C LYS A 215 21.83 -7.66 -11.06
N LYS A 216 22.57 -7.14 -12.03
CA LYS A 216 22.00 -6.43 -13.18
C LYS A 216 20.96 -7.32 -13.86
N PRO A 217 19.85 -6.75 -14.35
CA PRO A 217 18.85 -7.51 -15.08
C PRO A 217 19.43 -7.98 -16.41
N GLU A 218 18.97 -9.15 -16.84
CA GLU A 218 19.25 -9.67 -18.17
C GLU A 218 18.04 -9.44 -19.07
N PRO A 219 18.22 -9.12 -20.36
CA PRO A 219 17.10 -9.05 -21.30
C PRO A 219 16.37 -10.39 -21.36
N VAL A 220 15.06 -10.34 -21.50
CA VAL A 220 14.24 -11.53 -21.75
C VAL A 220 14.64 -12.16 -23.09
N ASP A 221 14.62 -13.50 -23.13
CA ASP A 221 14.89 -14.22 -24.37
C ASP A 221 13.76 -13.97 -25.37
N LYS A 222 14.09 -13.95 -26.67
CA LYS A 222 13.08 -13.84 -27.71
C LYS A 222 12.12 -15.04 -27.65
N TRP A 223 10.84 -14.78 -27.87
CA TRP A 223 9.81 -15.80 -27.87
C TRP A 223 9.16 -15.96 -29.24
N THR A 224 8.71 -17.18 -29.54
CA THR A 224 8.00 -17.52 -30.78
C THR A 224 6.50 -17.65 -30.56
N ASP A 225 6.10 -18.11 -29.37
CA ASP A 225 4.69 -18.26 -29.02
C ASP A 225 4.06 -16.90 -28.73
N VAL A 226 2.78 -16.74 -29.05
CA VAL A 226 2.10 -15.47 -28.84
C VAL A 226 1.94 -15.19 -27.35
N LEU A 227 2.56 -14.12 -26.87
CA LEU A 227 2.40 -13.65 -25.50
C LEU A 227 1.01 -13.01 -25.32
N ASP A 228 0.26 -13.45 -24.33
CA ASP A 228 -0.98 -12.79 -23.92
C ASP A 228 -0.68 -11.65 -22.93
N ALA A 229 -0.74 -10.42 -23.43
CA ALA A 229 -0.52 -9.19 -22.70
C ALA A 229 -1.84 -8.46 -22.39
N THR A 230 -2.87 -9.19 -21.97
CA THR A 230 -4.18 -8.63 -21.58
C THR A 230 -4.28 -8.32 -20.07
N GLU A 231 -3.44 -8.94 -19.25
CA GLU A 231 -3.38 -8.71 -17.80
C GLU A 231 -2.11 -7.95 -17.37
N TYR A 232 -2.20 -7.21 -16.27
CA TYR A 232 -1.03 -6.62 -15.65
C TYR A 232 -0.11 -7.70 -15.05
N GLY A 233 1.20 -7.52 -15.22
CA GLY A 233 2.22 -8.29 -14.53
C GLY A 233 2.22 -8.04 -13.01
N ALA A 234 2.95 -8.87 -12.27
CA ALA A 234 3.09 -8.70 -10.82
C ALA A 234 3.91 -7.45 -10.46
N GLY A 235 3.57 -6.80 -9.35
CA GLY A 235 4.41 -5.78 -8.74
C GLY A 235 5.57 -6.40 -7.97
N CYS A 236 6.69 -5.67 -7.88
CA CYS A 236 7.85 -6.15 -7.14
C CYS A 236 7.57 -6.24 -5.63
N PRO A 237 8.24 -7.15 -4.89
CA PRO A 237 8.04 -7.28 -3.46
C PRO A 237 8.45 -6.00 -2.73
N GLN A 238 7.57 -5.58 -1.82
CA GLN A 238 7.67 -4.31 -1.14
C GLN A 238 6.85 -4.37 0.15
N THR A 239 7.25 -3.58 1.15
CA THR A 239 6.46 -3.46 2.38
C THR A 239 5.38 -2.40 2.18
N VAL A 240 4.11 -2.83 2.12
CA VAL A 240 2.97 -1.91 1.95
C VAL A 240 2.17 -1.80 3.25
N TYR A 241 2.11 -0.59 3.82
CA TYR A 241 1.36 -0.33 5.05
C TYR A 241 -0.11 0.07 4.81
N ILE A 242 -0.46 0.41 3.57
CA ILE A 242 -1.82 0.79 3.15
C ILE A 242 -2.29 -0.25 2.12
N PRO A 243 -3.16 -1.22 2.49
CA PRO A 243 -3.56 -2.31 1.61
C PRO A 243 -4.12 -1.88 0.25
N ASP A 244 -4.85 -0.76 0.20
CA ASP A 244 -5.42 -0.23 -1.04
C ASP A 244 -4.38 0.32 -2.03
N LEU A 245 -3.13 0.50 -1.56
CA LEU A 245 -1.98 0.93 -2.36
C LEU A 245 -0.99 -0.21 -2.60
N ALA A 246 -1.41 -1.47 -2.42
CA ALA A 246 -0.59 -2.64 -2.72
C ALA A 246 -0.84 -3.16 -4.15
N PRO A 247 0.17 -3.73 -4.81
CA PRO A 247 -0.04 -4.51 -6.03
C PRO A 247 -0.98 -5.69 -5.74
N ARG A 248 -1.90 -5.98 -6.67
CA ARG A 248 -2.81 -7.14 -6.53
C ARG A 248 -2.08 -8.48 -6.54
N LYS A 249 -1.03 -8.58 -7.34
CA LYS A 249 -0.12 -9.72 -7.44
C LYS A 249 1.28 -9.22 -7.11
N ILE A 250 1.97 -9.90 -6.21
CA ILE A 250 3.35 -9.58 -5.80
C ILE A 250 4.23 -10.78 -6.12
N SER A 251 5.38 -10.54 -6.76
CA SER A 251 6.36 -11.57 -7.12
C SER A 251 7.72 -10.91 -7.37
N GLU A 252 8.82 -11.63 -7.11
CA GLU A 252 10.16 -11.19 -7.56
C GLU A 252 10.28 -11.19 -9.08
N ASP A 253 9.52 -12.05 -9.77
CA ASP A 253 9.29 -11.91 -11.20
C ASP A 253 8.34 -10.71 -11.43
N CYS A 254 8.93 -9.53 -11.60
CA CYS A 254 8.20 -8.26 -11.69
C CYS A 254 8.72 -7.30 -12.78
N LEU A 255 9.64 -7.74 -13.64
CA LEU A 255 10.24 -6.90 -14.69
C LEU A 255 9.34 -6.81 -15.91
N PHE A 256 8.18 -6.17 -15.71
CA PHE A 256 7.14 -5.97 -16.72
C PHE A 256 6.93 -4.50 -17.06
N LEU A 257 6.45 -4.25 -18.28
CA LEU A 257 5.97 -2.95 -18.73
C LEU A 257 4.59 -3.06 -19.39
N ASN A 258 3.90 -1.92 -19.49
CA ASN A 258 2.60 -1.81 -20.13
C ASN A 258 2.65 -0.70 -21.19
N VAL A 259 2.05 -0.94 -22.36
CA VAL A 259 2.06 -0.04 -23.53
C VAL A 259 0.63 0.37 -23.86
N TYR A 260 0.40 1.68 -23.99
CA TYR A 260 -0.87 2.31 -24.31
C TYR A 260 -0.72 3.07 -25.63
N VAL A 261 -1.39 2.60 -26.69
CA VAL A 261 -1.29 3.16 -28.04
C VAL A 261 -2.62 3.82 -28.44
N PRO A 262 -2.67 5.14 -28.68
CA PRO A 262 -3.90 5.83 -29.06
C PRO A 262 -4.19 5.66 -30.54
N GLY A 263 -5.46 5.56 -30.94
CA GLY A 263 -5.88 5.54 -32.35
C GLY A 263 -5.71 4.17 -33.01
N SER A 264 -4.87 4.07 -34.03
CA SER A 264 -4.60 2.84 -34.80
C SER A 264 -3.19 2.29 -34.57
N LEU A 265 -3.04 0.96 -34.64
CA LEU A 265 -1.73 0.31 -34.70
C LEU A 265 -1.18 0.38 -36.12
N ASP A 266 -0.26 1.32 -36.33
CA ASP A 266 0.39 1.56 -37.62
C ASP A 266 1.82 2.05 -37.38
N GLU A 267 2.79 1.24 -37.80
CA GLU A 267 4.23 1.49 -37.66
C GLU A 267 4.67 2.80 -38.34
N SER A 268 3.94 3.27 -39.35
CA SER A 268 4.27 4.50 -40.09
C SER A 268 4.01 5.79 -39.31
N ARG A 269 3.23 5.72 -38.21
CA ARG A 269 2.79 6.91 -37.45
C ARG A 269 3.91 7.62 -36.70
N LYS A 270 4.94 6.89 -36.26
CA LYS A 270 6.11 7.42 -35.54
C LYS A 270 5.74 8.40 -34.41
N LEU A 271 4.80 8.01 -33.55
CA LEU A 271 4.35 8.82 -32.42
C LEU A 271 5.47 9.03 -31.40
N SER A 272 5.50 10.20 -30.75
CA SER A 272 6.34 10.39 -29.56
C SER A 272 5.95 9.41 -28.46
N VAL A 273 6.96 8.97 -27.71
CA VAL A 273 6.83 7.96 -26.65
C VAL A 273 7.09 8.62 -25.30
N MET A 274 6.21 8.39 -24.34
CA MET A 274 6.37 8.82 -22.96
C MET A 274 6.49 7.61 -22.03
N VAL A 275 7.63 7.48 -21.35
CA VAL A 275 7.93 6.36 -20.44
C VAL A 275 7.81 6.83 -19.00
N TRP A 276 6.85 6.27 -18.25
CA TRP A 276 6.55 6.60 -16.87
C TRP A 276 7.33 5.72 -15.89
N ILE A 277 8.05 6.37 -14.97
CA ILE A 277 8.65 5.73 -13.78
C ILE A 277 7.85 6.16 -12.55
N TYR A 278 7.31 5.19 -11.82
CA TYR A 278 6.55 5.47 -10.59
C TYR A 278 7.44 5.89 -9.41
N GLY A 279 6.84 6.64 -8.47
CA GLY A 279 7.44 7.11 -7.22
C GLY A 279 7.48 6.07 -6.10
N GLY A 280 7.40 6.48 -4.83
CA GLY A 280 7.39 5.54 -3.69
C GLY A 280 8.77 5.32 -3.04
N GLY A 281 9.63 6.34 -3.09
CA GLY A 281 10.90 6.35 -2.34
C GLY A 281 11.93 5.33 -2.79
N LEU A 282 11.77 4.72 -3.98
CA LEU A 282 12.53 3.53 -4.42
C LEU A 282 12.27 2.28 -3.56
N MET A 283 11.25 2.30 -2.68
CA MET A 283 10.93 1.23 -1.73
C MET A 283 9.59 0.56 -2.00
N ALA A 284 8.67 1.27 -2.65
CA ALA A 284 7.33 0.81 -2.96
C ALA A 284 6.84 1.46 -4.27
N GLY A 285 5.65 1.06 -4.71
CA GLY A 285 5.03 1.47 -5.97
C GLY A 285 5.00 0.34 -6.99
N PHE A 286 4.15 0.50 -8.01
CA PHE A 286 4.00 -0.49 -9.09
C PHE A 286 3.39 0.14 -10.34
N SER A 287 3.74 -0.39 -11.52
CA SER A 287 3.38 0.24 -12.79
C SER A 287 1.87 0.27 -13.05
N SER A 288 1.13 -0.77 -12.63
CA SER A 288 -0.32 -0.89 -12.86
C SER A 288 -1.16 0.02 -11.98
N GLN A 289 -0.52 0.80 -11.09
CA GLN A 289 -1.19 1.88 -10.35
C GLN A 289 -1.58 3.03 -11.28
N TYR A 290 -0.90 3.16 -12.43
CA TYR A 290 -1.05 4.28 -13.34
C TYR A 290 -1.60 3.81 -14.68
N ASP A 291 -2.82 4.25 -15.00
CA ASP A 291 -3.41 4.05 -16.33
C ASP A 291 -2.90 5.13 -17.29
N GLY A 292 -2.12 4.72 -18.30
CA GLY A 292 -1.57 5.60 -19.32
C GLY A 292 -2.57 6.03 -20.40
N GLY A 293 -3.77 5.43 -20.43
CA GLY A 293 -4.75 5.59 -21.50
C GLY A 293 -5.22 7.02 -21.71
N TRP A 294 -5.38 7.81 -20.64
CA TRP A 294 -5.81 9.20 -20.76
C TRP A 294 -4.74 10.10 -21.40
N ILE A 295 -3.49 10.00 -20.94
CA ILE A 295 -2.38 10.77 -21.54
C ILE A 295 -2.17 10.33 -22.99
N ALA A 296 -2.24 9.03 -23.25
CA ALA A 296 -2.09 8.49 -24.60
C ALA A 296 -3.11 9.09 -25.57
N THR A 297 -4.41 9.03 -25.25
CA THR A 297 -5.45 9.51 -26.17
C THR A 297 -5.56 11.03 -26.22
N GLN A 298 -5.35 11.73 -25.11
CA GLN A 298 -5.42 13.19 -25.08
C GLN A 298 -4.21 13.84 -25.75
N GLY A 299 -3.02 13.28 -25.55
CA GLY A 299 -1.77 13.79 -26.10
C GLY A 299 -1.44 13.26 -27.50
N ASN A 300 -2.16 12.23 -27.97
CA ASN A 300 -1.81 11.46 -29.17
C ASN A 300 -0.34 10.99 -29.16
N VAL A 301 0.07 10.40 -28.04
CA VAL A 301 1.40 9.85 -27.78
C VAL A 301 1.30 8.42 -27.29
N ILE A 302 2.34 7.61 -27.49
CA ILE A 302 2.41 6.29 -26.84
C ILE A 302 2.86 6.48 -25.40
N VAL A 303 2.14 5.88 -24.45
CA VAL A 303 2.53 5.88 -23.04
C VAL A 303 2.99 4.48 -22.65
N ILE A 304 4.09 4.40 -21.91
CA ILE A 304 4.63 3.16 -21.37
C ILE A 304 4.77 3.31 -19.87
N THR A 305 4.26 2.37 -19.07
CA THR A 305 4.52 2.33 -17.62
C THR A 305 5.41 1.14 -17.31
N ILE A 306 6.53 1.37 -16.61
CA ILE A 306 7.54 0.33 -16.35
C ILE A 306 7.59 -0.04 -14.87
N SER A 307 7.88 -1.31 -14.60
CA SER A 307 8.25 -1.79 -13.26
C SER A 307 9.76 -1.87 -13.09
N TYR A 308 10.23 -1.72 -11.85
CA TYR A 308 11.63 -1.87 -11.49
C TYR A 308 11.74 -2.42 -10.06
N ARG A 309 12.80 -3.17 -9.75
CA ARG A 309 13.00 -3.68 -8.39
C ARG A 309 13.13 -2.52 -7.40
N VAL A 310 12.49 -2.65 -6.25
CA VAL A 310 12.45 -1.66 -5.17
C VAL A 310 13.05 -2.24 -3.88
N ASP A 311 13.26 -1.37 -2.89
CA ASP A 311 13.79 -1.70 -1.56
C ASP A 311 15.12 -2.47 -1.67
N ILE A 312 15.40 -3.37 -0.73
CA ILE A 312 16.58 -4.22 -0.73
C ILE A 312 16.77 -4.99 -2.04
N LEU A 313 15.70 -5.45 -2.70
CA LEU A 313 15.82 -6.21 -3.95
C LEU A 313 16.34 -5.37 -5.11
N GLY A 314 16.01 -4.07 -5.11
CA GLY A 314 16.46 -3.11 -6.13
C GLY A 314 17.75 -2.38 -5.78
N PHE A 315 18.06 -2.21 -4.50
CA PHE A 315 19.06 -1.24 -4.06
C PHE A 315 20.01 -1.77 -2.98
N PHE A 316 20.01 -3.09 -2.71
CA PHE A 316 21.03 -3.70 -1.86
C PHE A 316 22.44 -3.49 -2.43
N THR A 317 23.33 -3.01 -1.58
CA THR A 317 24.69 -2.64 -1.97
C THR A 317 25.66 -2.89 -0.83
N LEU A 318 26.92 -3.13 -1.19
CA LEU A 318 28.05 -3.29 -0.29
C LEU A 318 29.18 -2.37 -0.79
N ASP A 319 30.06 -1.93 0.11
CA ASP A 319 31.37 -1.37 -0.29
C ASP A 319 32.31 -2.53 -0.70
N HIS A 320 31.83 -3.42 -1.57
CA HIS A 320 32.50 -4.65 -2.02
C HIS A 320 31.94 -5.12 -3.37
N PRO A 321 32.76 -5.67 -4.28
CA PRO A 321 32.32 -6.18 -5.60
C PRO A 321 31.25 -7.29 -5.60
N ALA A 322 30.87 -7.80 -4.43
CA ALA A 322 29.87 -8.87 -4.33
C ALA A 322 28.44 -8.36 -4.60
N ALA A 323 28.20 -7.05 -4.39
CA ALA A 323 26.92 -6.41 -4.64
C ALA A 323 27.12 -4.90 -4.83
N LEU A 324 27.19 -4.43 -6.07
CA LEU A 324 27.45 -3.02 -6.39
C LEU A 324 26.22 -2.12 -6.19
N GLY A 325 25.01 -2.68 -6.20
CA GLY A 325 23.76 -1.93 -6.03
C GLY A 325 23.16 -1.40 -7.34
N ASN A 326 22.27 -0.42 -7.21
CA ASN A 326 21.55 0.23 -8.32
C ASN A 326 20.76 -0.71 -9.25
N TYR A 327 20.40 -1.92 -8.82
CA TYR A 327 19.71 -2.89 -9.68
C TYR A 327 18.38 -2.36 -10.22
N GLY A 328 17.62 -1.60 -9.42
CA GLY A 328 16.40 -0.93 -9.86
C GLY A 328 16.65 0.13 -10.95
N LEU A 329 17.78 0.84 -10.91
CA LEU A 329 18.17 1.78 -11.99
C LEU A 329 18.62 1.03 -13.25
N TRP A 330 19.28 -0.11 -13.09
CA TRP A 330 19.58 -1.01 -14.20
C TRP A 330 18.31 -1.60 -14.83
N ASP A 331 17.28 -1.91 -14.05
CA ASP A 331 15.97 -2.36 -14.56
C ASP A 331 15.33 -1.28 -15.43
N GLN A 332 15.32 -0.02 -14.96
CA GLN A 332 14.83 1.12 -15.72
C GLN A 332 15.60 1.29 -17.04
N LYS A 333 16.94 1.17 -17.01
CA LYS A 333 17.78 1.21 -18.21
C LYS A 333 17.45 0.09 -19.19
N LEU A 334 17.25 -1.14 -18.69
CA LEU A 334 16.87 -2.28 -19.54
C LEU A 334 15.49 -2.08 -20.16
N ALA A 335 14.53 -1.52 -19.43
CA ALA A 335 13.23 -1.17 -19.98
C ALA A 335 13.35 -0.11 -21.08
N LEU A 336 14.19 0.91 -20.91
CA LEU A 336 14.47 1.90 -21.96
C LEU A 336 15.10 1.26 -23.21
N GLN A 337 15.99 0.29 -23.04
CA GLN A 337 16.53 -0.49 -24.15
C GLN A 337 15.42 -1.29 -24.86
N TRP A 338 14.52 -1.92 -24.12
CA TRP A 338 13.37 -2.61 -24.69
C TRP A 338 12.49 -1.66 -25.50
N VAL A 339 12.24 -0.44 -24.99
CA VAL A 339 11.48 0.59 -25.71
C VAL A 339 12.16 0.94 -27.02
N HIS A 340 13.47 1.24 -26.99
CA HIS A 340 14.23 1.53 -28.20
C HIS A 340 14.11 0.41 -29.25
N ASP A 341 14.21 -0.84 -28.82
CA ASP A 341 14.26 -1.99 -29.73
C ASP A 341 12.88 -2.43 -30.26
N ASN A 342 11.78 -2.09 -29.57
CA ASN A 342 10.46 -2.64 -29.89
C ASN A 342 9.38 -1.60 -30.21
N ILE A 343 9.53 -0.34 -29.80
CA ILE A 343 8.40 0.60 -29.82
C ILE A 343 7.95 0.99 -31.24
N ALA A 344 8.83 0.84 -32.23
CA ALA A 344 8.49 1.04 -33.64
C ALA A 344 7.34 0.13 -34.10
N SER A 345 7.29 -1.12 -33.64
CA SER A 345 6.21 -2.07 -33.96
C SER A 345 4.84 -1.64 -33.42
N PHE A 346 4.81 -0.74 -32.44
CA PHE A 346 3.59 -0.15 -31.89
C PHE A 346 3.22 1.20 -32.55
N GLY A 347 3.98 1.63 -33.56
CA GLY A 347 3.83 2.96 -34.18
C GLY A 347 4.54 4.09 -33.44
N GLY A 348 5.45 3.78 -32.52
CA GLY A 348 6.25 4.75 -31.79
C GLY A 348 7.53 5.14 -32.51
N ASN A 349 8.08 6.30 -32.17
CA ASN A 349 9.37 6.76 -32.63
C ASN A 349 10.44 6.54 -31.54
N PRO A 350 11.40 5.61 -31.72
CA PRO A 350 12.49 5.41 -30.76
C PRO A 350 13.39 6.64 -30.61
N ASP A 351 13.41 7.55 -31.60
CA ASP A 351 14.17 8.81 -31.57
C ASP A 351 13.38 9.97 -30.91
N SER A 352 12.21 9.69 -30.32
CA SER A 352 11.39 10.69 -29.63
C SER A 352 10.83 10.15 -28.32
N VAL A 353 11.73 9.76 -27.43
CA VAL A 353 11.41 9.21 -26.10
C VAL A 353 11.55 10.28 -25.01
N THR A 354 10.46 10.51 -24.29
CA THR A 354 10.42 11.36 -23.08
C THR A 354 10.28 10.49 -21.85
N LEU A 355 11.25 10.56 -20.94
CA LEU A 355 11.18 9.88 -19.66
C LEU A 355 10.53 10.80 -18.62
N PHE A 356 9.53 10.32 -17.88
CA PHE A 356 8.87 11.14 -16.87
C PHE A 356 8.51 10.34 -15.62
N GLY A 357 8.46 11.03 -14.48
CA GLY A 357 8.19 10.38 -13.21
C GLY A 357 7.90 11.38 -12.10
N GLU A 358 7.32 10.89 -11.01
CA GLU A 358 7.01 11.68 -9.81
C GLU A 358 7.78 11.17 -8.59
N SER A 359 8.20 12.08 -7.71
CA SER A 359 8.96 11.77 -6.49
C SER A 359 10.21 10.95 -6.80
N ALA A 360 10.33 9.73 -6.27
CA ALA A 360 11.42 8.81 -6.59
C ALA A 360 11.49 8.44 -8.09
N GLY A 361 10.37 8.49 -8.81
CA GLY A 361 10.31 8.34 -10.26
C GLY A 361 10.85 9.56 -11.00
N GLY A 362 10.61 10.78 -10.49
CA GLY A 362 11.20 12.02 -11.01
C GLY A 362 12.71 12.04 -10.79
N LEU A 363 13.14 11.64 -9.59
CA LEU A 363 14.55 11.40 -9.28
C LEU A 363 15.15 10.35 -10.22
N SER A 364 14.45 9.25 -10.48
CA SER A 364 14.90 8.21 -11.41
C SER A 364 15.04 8.77 -12.83
N ALA A 365 14.09 9.57 -13.32
CA ALA A 365 14.22 10.23 -14.62
C ALA A 365 15.47 11.13 -14.69
N SER A 366 15.76 11.86 -13.61
CA SER A 366 16.97 12.66 -13.48
C SER A 366 18.26 11.82 -13.37
N PHE A 367 18.23 10.64 -12.77
CA PHE A 367 19.36 9.71 -12.78
C PHE A 367 19.62 9.17 -14.19
N GLN A 368 18.57 8.71 -14.88
CA GLN A 368 18.68 8.14 -16.22
C GLN A 368 19.21 9.15 -17.24
N SER A 369 18.94 10.46 -17.09
CA SER A 369 19.53 11.48 -17.96
C SER A 369 21.03 11.71 -17.70
N LEU A 370 21.54 11.34 -16.53
CA LEU A 370 22.95 11.52 -16.16
C LEU A 370 23.82 10.29 -16.47
N ILE A 371 23.22 9.18 -16.88
CA ILE A 371 23.94 7.95 -17.26
C ILE A 371 24.41 8.12 -18.72
N PRO A 372 25.71 8.24 -19.01
CA PRO A 372 26.18 8.54 -20.37
C PRO A 372 25.78 7.48 -21.40
N SER A 373 25.74 6.22 -20.97
CA SER A 373 25.33 5.08 -21.82
C SER A 373 23.84 5.05 -22.14
N ASN A 374 23.05 6.05 -21.71
CA ASN A 374 21.66 6.25 -22.12
C ASN A 374 21.51 7.26 -23.26
N GLN A 375 22.60 7.84 -23.75
CA GLN A 375 22.56 8.74 -24.91
C GLN A 375 21.91 8.01 -26.10
N GLY A 376 20.90 8.64 -26.71
CA GLY A 376 20.08 8.05 -27.78
C GLY A 376 18.90 7.20 -27.30
N LEU A 377 18.85 6.77 -26.03
CA LEU A 377 17.68 6.08 -25.47
C LEU A 377 16.65 7.08 -24.91
N VAL A 378 17.11 8.20 -24.34
CA VAL A 378 16.26 9.24 -23.73
C VAL A 378 16.57 10.59 -24.36
N HIS A 379 15.53 11.31 -24.76
CA HIS A 379 15.66 12.59 -25.49
C HIS A 379 15.17 13.78 -24.68
N ARG A 380 14.22 13.54 -23.76
CA ARG A 380 13.60 14.56 -22.91
C ARG A 380 13.30 13.95 -21.55
N ILE A 381 13.34 14.76 -20.49
CA ILE A 381 12.90 14.33 -19.16
C ILE A 381 11.86 15.28 -18.58
N ILE A 382 10.93 14.76 -17.79
CA ILE A 382 10.03 15.53 -16.92
C ILE A 382 10.12 14.96 -15.51
N ALA A 383 10.76 15.72 -14.62
CA ALA A 383 11.01 15.31 -13.23
C ALA A 383 10.05 16.03 -12.28
N GLN A 384 8.97 15.36 -11.87
CA GLN A 384 7.93 15.95 -11.01
C GLN A 384 8.28 15.73 -9.54
N SER A 385 8.54 16.80 -8.78
CA SER A 385 8.76 16.72 -7.32
C SER A 385 9.89 15.77 -6.88
N GLY A 386 10.91 15.54 -7.73
CA GLY A 386 12.08 14.75 -7.38
C GLY A 386 13.17 14.93 -8.42
N VAL A 387 14.38 15.29 -7.98
CA VAL A 387 15.56 15.48 -8.82
C VAL A 387 16.80 15.04 -8.06
N VAL A 388 17.86 14.71 -8.81
CA VAL A 388 19.16 14.40 -8.23
C VAL A 388 19.65 15.59 -7.38
N ASN A 389 20.07 15.29 -6.16
CA ASN A 389 20.65 16.24 -5.23
C ASN A 389 21.73 15.57 -4.35
N ARG A 390 22.33 16.29 -3.38
CA ARG A 390 23.45 15.79 -2.56
C ARG A 390 23.09 14.60 -1.68
N MET A 391 21.80 14.43 -1.38
CA MET A 391 21.30 13.32 -0.56
C MET A 391 20.86 12.12 -1.41
N SER A 392 20.99 12.21 -2.74
CA SER A 392 20.51 11.17 -3.66
C SER A 392 21.43 9.94 -3.72
N ILE A 393 22.56 9.93 -3.02
CA ILE A 393 23.52 8.82 -3.01
C ILE A 393 23.78 8.39 -1.56
N MET A 394 23.76 7.08 -1.30
CA MET A 394 24.11 6.56 0.04
C MET A 394 25.58 6.79 0.36
N THR A 395 25.86 7.17 1.60
CA THR A 395 27.24 7.27 2.09
C THR A 395 27.81 5.87 2.41
N LYS A 396 29.13 5.70 2.29
CA LYS A 396 29.82 4.45 2.71
C LYS A 396 29.52 4.08 4.15
N LYS A 397 29.42 5.07 5.05
CA LYS A 397 29.04 4.84 6.44
C LYS A 397 27.66 4.20 6.54
N LEU A 398 26.66 4.73 5.83
CA LEU A 398 25.31 4.18 5.84
C LEU A 398 25.28 2.76 5.26
N ILE A 399 26.01 2.51 4.17
CA ILE A 399 26.13 1.16 3.58
C ILE A 399 26.69 0.16 4.60
N ASN A 400 27.76 0.51 5.31
CA ASN A 400 28.38 -0.36 6.32
C ASN A 400 27.46 -0.61 7.52
N ASP A 401 26.83 0.44 8.05
CA ASP A 401 25.90 0.33 9.18
C ASP A 401 24.72 -0.60 8.82
N ARG A 402 24.17 -0.46 7.60
CA ARG A 402 23.07 -1.29 7.08
C ARG A 402 23.49 -2.73 6.83
N THR A 403 24.71 -2.94 6.35
CA THR A 403 25.26 -4.30 6.13
C THR A 403 25.34 -5.07 7.45
N ILE A 404 25.83 -4.42 8.51
CA ILE A 404 25.92 -5.03 9.85
C ILE A 404 24.52 -5.35 10.41
N GLU A 405 23.59 -4.40 10.30
CA GLU A 405 22.21 -4.59 10.76
C GLU A 405 21.51 -5.73 10.02
N LEU A 406 21.63 -5.76 8.69
CA LEU A 406 21.06 -6.81 7.86
C LEU A 406 21.65 -8.18 8.22
N ALA A 407 22.96 -8.28 8.44
CA ALA A 407 23.62 -9.51 8.86
C ALA A 407 23.10 -10.01 10.21
N GLN A 408 22.90 -9.12 11.18
CA GLN A 408 22.34 -9.48 12.49
C GLN A 408 20.90 -10.01 12.37
N LYS A 409 20.05 -9.33 11.59
CA LYS A 409 18.64 -9.70 11.44
C LYS A 409 18.44 -10.96 10.62
N THR A 410 19.27 -11.20 9.61
CA THR A 410 19.17 -12.37 8.72
C THR A 410 19.99 -13.57 9.18
N SER A 411 20.88 -13.38 10.17
CA SER A 411 21.88 -14.36 10.61
C SER A 411 22.83 -14.80 9.49
N CYS A 412 23.01 -13.99 8.44
CA CYS A 412 23.94 -14.29 7.35
C CYS A 412 25.40 -13.94 7.72
N PRO A 413 26.39 -14.73 7.25
CA PRO A 413 27.78 -14.58 7.66
C PRO A 413 28.43 -13.34 7.02
N ILE A 414 28.87 -12.38 7.83
CA ILE A 414 29.50 -11.13 7.37
C ILE A 414 31.03 -11.21 7.24
N ASN A 415 31.65 -12.34 7.55
CA ASN A 415 33.11 -12.50 7.46
C ASN A 415 33.62 -12.72 6.02
N ASP A 416 32.72 -13.03 5.09
CA ASP A 416 33.00 -13.22 3.67
C ASP A 416 31.82 -12.65 2.88
N MET A 417 32.05 -11.57 2.13
CA MET A 417 30.98 -10.84 1.43
C MET A 417 30.32 -11.67 0.34
N PHE A 418 31.02 -12.60 -0.31
CA PHE A 418 30.39 -13.46 -1.31
C PHE A 418 29.46 -14.48 -0.65
N LYS A 419 29.89 -15.07 0.49
CA LYS A 419 29.01 -15.95 1.29
C LYS A 419 27.84 -15.19 1.90
N PHE A 420 28.06 -13.94 2.32
CA PHE A 420 27.01 -13.06 2.81
C PHE A 420 25.91 -12.89 1.76
N VAL A 421 26.28 -12.46 0.55
CA VAL A 421 25.33 -12.25 -0.55
C VAL A 421 24.63 -13.56 -0.94
N ASN A 422 25.36 -14.69 -1.01
CA ASN A 422 24.73 -15.97 -1.32
C ASN A 422 23.72 -16.39 -0.25
N CYS A 423 24.04 -16.21 1.04
CA CYS A 423 23.08 -16.45 2.12
C CYS A 423 21.81 -15.59 1.97
N LEU A 424 21.94 -14.30 1.59
CA LEU A 424 20.79 -13.43 1.33
C LEU A 424 19.98 -13.85 0.09
N ARG A 425 20.61 -14.47 -0.92
CA ARG A 425 19.90 -15.02 -2.09
C ARG A 425 19.05 -16.23 -1.72
N ASP A 426 19.45 -17.00 -0.71
CA ASP A 426 18.72 -18.18 -0.25
C ASP A 426 17.53 -17.82 0.66
N LYS A 427 17.43 -16.56 1.11
CA LYS A 427 16.31 -16.07 1.92
C LYS A 427 15.03 -15.89 1.11
N ASP A 428 13.87 -16.08 1.73
CA ASP A 428 12.63 -15.59 1.15
C ASP A 428 12.63 -14.05 1.10
N TYR A 429 12.04 -13.45 0.07
CA TYR A 429 12.01 -11.99 -0.02
C TYR A 429 11.28 -11.35 1.17
N SER A 430 10.31 -12.05 1.78
CA SER A 430 9.59 -11.55 2.96
C SER A 430 10.50 -11.43 4.18
N GLU A 431 11.42 -12.39 4.39
CA GLU A 431 12.44 -12.31 5.45
C GLU A 431 13.37 -11.10 5.24
N LEU A 432 13.72 -10.83 3.97
CA LEU A 432 14.54 -9.68 3.63
C LEU A 432 13.81 -8.36 3.89
N LEU A 433 12.56 -8.24 3.44
CA LEU A 433 11.74 -7.05 3.66
C LEU A 433 11.45 -6.80 5.15
N GLU A 434 11.24 -7.86 5.94
CA GLU A 434 11.08 -7.76 7.39
C GLU A 434 12.38 -7.27 8.05
N ALA A 435 13.53 -7.78 7.62
CA ALA A 435 14.82 -7.33 8.12
C ALA A 435 15.08 -5.83 7.82
N THR A 436 14.52 -5.31 6.74
CA THR A 436 14.72 -3.92 6.28
C THR A 436 13.59 -2.96 6.63
N ASN A 437 12.59 -3.42 7.37
CA ASN A 437 11.38 -2.67 7.68
C ASN A 437 11.64 -1.36 8.46
N ILE A 438 11.20 -0.24 7.87
CA ILE A 438 11.37 1.14 8.35
C ILE A 438 10.61 1.45 9.65
N GLY A 439 9.63 0.63 10.05
CA GLY A 439 8.94 0.78 11.34
C GLY A 439 9.91 0.83 12.53
N SER A 440 11.06 0.15 12.40
CA SER A 440 12.16 0.21 13.38
C SER A 440 13.04 1.48 13.29
N PHE A 441 13.07 2.16 12.14
CA PHE A 441 13.86 3.38 11.91
C PHE A 441 13.17 4.66 12.38
N MET A 442 11.86 4.82 12.16
CA MET A 442 11.13 5.99 12.68
C MET A 442 10.92 5.95 14.19
N ALA A 443 11.06 4.77 14.82
CA ALA A 443 10.93 4.57 16.25
C ALA A 443 12.22 4.83 17.05
N GLN A 444 13.36 5.04 16.39
CA GLN A 444 14.60 5.46 17.03
C GLN A 444 14.82 6.93 16.72
N ASP A 445 15.02 7.76 17.75
CA ASP A 445 15.28 9.21 17.72
C ASP A 445 16.58 9.61 16.98
N ARG A 446 16.95 8.91 15.91
CA ARG A 446 18.07 9.22 15.02
C ARG A 446 17.59 10.14 13.91
N ILE A 447 17.40 11.40 14.28
CA ILE A 447 17.17 12.56 13.39
C ILE A 447 18.34 12.76 12.40
N GLU A 448 19.44 12.03 12.54
CA GLU A 448 20.68 12.23 11.78
C GLU A 448 20.68 11.65 10.34
N SER A 449 19.71 10.83 9.93
CA SER A 449 19.68 10.31 8.56
C SER A 449 18.31 10.48 7.88
N TYR A 450 18.14 11.57 7.14
CA TYR A 450 17.04 11.77 6.19
C TYR A 450 17.09 10.82 4.96
N GLN A 451 18.08 9.92 4.89
CA GLN A 451 18.23 8.97 3.78
C GLN A 451 17.45 7.69 4.05
N LEU A 452 16.64 7.29 3.07
CA LEU A 452 15.96 5.99 3.04
C LEU A 452 16.98 4.85 3.11
N PRO A 453 16.63 3.70 3.71
CA PRO A 453 17.60 2.66 4.09
C PRO A 453 18.30 1.99 2.91
N TYR A 454 17.65 1.92 1.75
CA TYR A 454 18.22 1.43 0.49
C TYR A 454 17.95 2.45 -0.61
N PHE A 455 19.01 2.89 -1.27
CA PHE A 455 18.97 3.98 -2.24
C PHE A 455 20.09 3.84 -3.27
N ALA A 456 20.18 4.78 -4.20
CA ALA A 456 21.23 4.78 -5.22
C ALA A 456 22.64 4.98 -4.61
N VAL A 457 23.66 4.46 -5.29
CA VAL A 457 25.08 4.55 -4.92
C VAL A 457 25.96 4.93 -6.11
N VAL A 458 27.17 5.40 -5.84
CA VAL A 458 28.25 5.47 -6.84
C VAL A 458 28.81 4.06 -6.98
N ASP A 459 28.41 3.36 -8.04
CA ASP A 459 28.75 1.95 -8.28
C ASP A 459 29.98 1.75 -9.16
N GLY A 460 30.50 2.83 -9.77
CA GLY A 460 31.59 2.77 -10.73
C GLY A 460 31.17 2.23 -12.10
N GLU A 461 29.86 2.09 -12.35
CA GLU A 461 29.33 1.55 -13.62
C GLU A 461 28.24 2.44 -14.22
N LEU A 462 27.15 2.72 -13.50
CA LEU A 462 26.18 3.74 -13.89
C LEU A 462 26.70 5.13 -13.54
N PHE A 463 27.34 5.24 -12.37
CA PHE A 463 27.90 6.49 -11.86
C PHE A 463 29.34 6.26 -11.41
N HIS A 464 30.28 6.95 -12.04
CA HIS A 464 31.69 6.96 -11.64
C HIS A 464 31.97 7.96 -10.51
N ASP A 465 31.15 9.00 -10.41
CA ASP A 465 31.20 10.03 -9.38
C ASP A 465 29.79 10.34 -8.87
N HIS A 466 29.70 11.16 -7.83
CA HIS A 466 28.40 11.63 -7.34
C HIS A 466 27.66 12.36 -8.47
N PRO A 467 26.38 12.05 -8.78
CA PRO A 467 25.72 12.57 -9.99
C PRO A 467 25.57 14.10 -10.06
N ILE A 468 25.56 14.81 -8.92
CA ILE A 468 25.71 16.29 -8.90
C ILE A 468 27.01 16.75 -9.58
N THR A 469 28.13 16.04 -9.39
CA THR A 469 29.41 16.44 -9.98
C THR A 469 29.33 16.43 -11.51
N SER A 470 28.55 15.50 -12.09
CA SER A 470 28.26 15.49 -13.52
C SER A 470 27.43 16.69 -13.98
N LEU A 471 26.55 17.23 -13.13
CA LEU A 471 25.79 18.45 -13.42
C LEU A 471 26.66 19.71 -13.41
N ASP A 472 27.73 19.72 -12.61
CA ASP A 472 28.69 20.82 -12.54
C ASP A 472 29.71 20.78 -13.71
N ASP A 473 29.82 19.65 -14.41
CA ASP A 473 30.76 19.44 -15.52
C ASP A 473 30.22 19.99 -16.85
N LYS A 474 30.55 21.24 -17.12
CA LYS A 474 30.21 21.94 -18.37
C LYS A 474 30.87 21.36 -19.62
N SER A 475 31.86 20.47 -19.50
CA SER A 475 32.47 19.83 -20.67
C SER A 475 31.52 18.85 -21.37
N THR A 476 30.43 18.47 -20.68
CA THR A 476 29.37 17.57 -21.18
C THR A 476 28.15 18.32 -21.73
N GLU A 477 28.11 19.66 -21.64
CA GLU A 477 27.07 20.46 -22.29
C GLU A 477 27.24 20.33 -23.82
N VAL A 478 26.30 19.63 -24.46
CA VAL A 478 26.26 19.52 -25.92
C VAL A 478 26.02 20.92 -26.50
N ALA A 479 26.96 21.39 -27.33
CA ALA A 479 26.91 22.68 -28.03
C ALA A 479 25.73 22.81 -29.00
#